data_AF-A0A3D2AMU4-F1
#
_entry.id   AF-A0A3D2AMU4-F1
#
_cell.length_a   1.000
_cell.length_b   1.000
_cell.length_c   1.000
_cell.angle_alpha   90.00
_cell.angle_beta   90.00
_cell.angle_gamma   90.00
#
_symmetry.space_group_name_H-M   'P 1'
#
loop_
_entity.id
_entity.type
_entity.pdbx_description
1 polymer ?
#
loop_
_entity_poly.entity_id
_entity_poly.type
_entity_poly.pdbx_seq_one_letter_code
_entity_poly.pdbx_strand_id
1 'polypeptide(L)'
;NEFKADEDKVKALVEDMAQGYQDPQEFIDYYMNNEEQRSQLEGVVLEDQVVEHLLAAATITDVAVDYKTAVEPEGKDVSGDDQEASEEA
;
A
#
# COMPACT_ATOMS: atom_id res chain seq x y z
N ASN A 1 -23.29 -0.20 -4.07
CA ASN A 1 -21.88 -0.15 -4.46
C ASN A 1 -21.44 -1.56 -4.79
N GLU A 2 -21.46 -1.93 -6.07
CA GLU A 2 -20.76 -3.14 -6.53
C GLU A 2 -19.37 -2.71 -6.95
N PHE A 3 -18.36 -3.04 -6.14
CA PHE A 3 -16.96 -2.86 -6.52
C PHE A 3 -16.49 -4.16 -7.20
N LYS A 4 -15.82 -4.00 -8.34
CA LYS A 4 -15.17 -5.09 -9.06
C LYS A 4 -13.72 -4.71 -9.25
N ALA A 5 -12.85 -5.72 -9.20
CA ALA A 5 -11.44 -5.54 -9.52
C ALA A 5 -11.30 -4.98 -10.94
N ASP A 6 -10.43 -3.99 -11.09
CA ASP A 6 -10.07 -3.44 -12.39
C ASP A 6 -9.12 -4.40 -13.12
N GLU A 7 -9.57 -4.89 -14.28
CA GLU A 7 -8.84 -5.87 -15.08
C GLU A 7 -7.46 -5.39 -15.53
N ASP A 8 -7.29 -4.09 -15.80
CA ASP A 8 -6.02 -3.54 -16.23
C ASP A 8 -5.06 -3.44 -15.03
N LYS A 9 -5.58 -3.13 -13.84
CA LYS A 9 -4.79 -3.22 -12.60
C LYS A 9 -4.39 -4.66 -12.26
N VAL A 10 -5.25 -5.65 -12.49
CA VAL A 10 -4.92 -7.08 -12.28
C VAL A 10 -3.79 -7.53 -13.21
N LYS A 11 -3.81 -7.09 -14.48
CA LYS A 11 -2.72 -7.35 -15.43
C LYS A 11 -1.42 -6.65 -15.02
N ALA A 12 -1.50 -5.37 -14.66
CA ALA A 12 -0.33 -4.63 -14.19
C ALA A 12 0.32 -5.27 -12.96
N LEU A 13 -0.51 -5.73 -12.00
CA LEU A 13 -0.04 -6.41 -10.80
C LEU A 13 0.72 -7.70 -11.14
N VAL A 14 0.16 -8.58 -11.99
CA VAL A 14 0.85 -9.83 -12.34
C VAL A 14 2.12 -9.59 -13.15
N GLU A 15 2.13 -8.57 -14.02
CA GLU A 15 3.31 -8.20 -14.80
C GLU A 15 4.43 -7.68 -13.91
N ASP A 16 4.10 -6.87 -12.90
CA ASP A 16 5.04 -6.36 -11.90
C ASP A 16 5.63 -7.49 -11.05
N MET A 17 4.78 -8.39 -10.55
CA MET A 17 5.19 -9.58 -9.81
C MET A 17 6.10 -10.50 -10.65
N ALA A 18 5.89 -10.56 -11.97
CA ALA A 18 6.64 -11.42 -12.87
C ALA A 18 8.04 -10.87 -13.23
N GLN A 19 8.34 -9.59 -13.04
CA GLN A 19 9.59 -8.94 -13.51
C GLN A 19 10.87 -9.59 -12.96
N GLY A 20 10.80 -10.18 -11.76
CA GLY A 20 11.93 -10.83 -11.11
C GLY A 20 12.14 -12.30 -11.49
N TYR A 21 11.25 -12.89 -12.28
CA TYR A 21 11.30 -14.31 -12.62
C TYR A 21 12.11 -14.58 -13.89
N GLN A 22 12.71 -15.77 -13.96
CA GLN A 22 13.47 -16.20 -15.14
C GLN A 22 12.59 -16.38 -16.37
N ASP A 23 11.34 -16.81 -16.18
CA ASP A 23 10.30 -16.87 -17.21
C ASP A 23 9.05 -16.09 -16.75
N PRO A 24 8.97 -14.79 -17.07
CA PRO A 24 7.83 -13.95 -16.69
C PRO A 24 6.51 -14.41 -17.33
N GLN A 25 6.54 -14.99 -18.53
CA GLN A 25 5.32 -15.39 -19.24
C GLN A 25 4.68 -16.61 -18.57
N GLU A 26 5.49 -17.59 -18.14
CA GLU A 26 4.98 -18.75 -17.40
C GLU A 26 4.28 -18.32 -16.09
N PHE A 27 4.85 -17.33 -15.39
CA PHE A 27 4.24 -16.78 -14.18
C PHE A 27 2.89 -16.10 -14.46
N ILE A 28 2.85 -15.25 -15.49
CA ILE A 28 1.63 -14.55 -15.91
C ILE A 28 0.55 -15.56 -16.30
N ASP A 29 0.90 -16.54 -17.13
CA ASP A 29 -0.02 -17.58 -17.59
C ASP A 29 -0.56 -18.41 -16.42
N TYR A 30 0.27 -18.74 -15.44
CA TYR A 30 -0.14 -19.50 -14.26
C TYR A 30 -1.25 -18.79 -13.46
N TYR A 31 -1.13 -17.48 -13.29
CA TYR A 31 -2.12 -16.68 -12.57
C TYR A 31 -3.33 -16.32 -13.43
N MET A 32 -3.15 -16.03 -14.72
CA MET A 32 -4.22 -15.54 -15.59
C MET A 32 -5.10 -16.65 -16.18
N ASN A 33 -4.57 -17.86 -16.38
CA ASN A 33 -5.33 -18.98 -16.95
C ASN A 33 -6.05 -19.85 -15.91
N ASN A 34 -5.84 -19.59 -14.62
CA ASN A 34 -6.49 -20.30 -13.53
C ASN A 34 -7.40 -19.34 -12.74
N GLU A 35 -8.70 -19.59 -12.75
CA GLU A 35 -9.71 -18.74 -12.08
C GLU A 35 -9.44 -18.59 -10.57
N GLU A 36 -8.98 -19.63 -9.90
CA GLU A 36 -8.66 -19.58 -8.46
C GLU A 36 -7.46 -18.64 -8.20
N GLN A 37 -6.42 -18.74 -9.01
CA GLN A 37 -5.22 -17.89 -8.86
C GLN A 37 -5.50 -16.46 -9.28
N ARG A 38 -6.28 -16.28 -10.35
CA ARG A 38 -6.74 -14.98 -10.79
C ARG A 38 -7.59 -14.30 -9.71
N SER A 39 -8.45 -15.03 -9.01
CA SER A 39 -9.28 -14.49 -7.93
C SER A 39 -8.47 -13.89 -6.78
N GLN A 40 -7.25 -14.40 -6.54
CA GLN A 40 -6.34 -13.85 -5.54
C GLN A 40 -5.80 -12.48 -5.97
N LEU A 41 -5.42 -12.33 -7.24
CA LEU A 41 -4.99 -11.04 -7.79
C LEU A 41 -6.13 -10.03 -7.81
N GLU A 42 -7.33 -10.46 -8.21
CA GLU A 42 -8.54 -9.64 -8.16
C GLU A 42 -8.85 -9.19 -6.73
N GLY A 43 -8.64 -10.05 -5.73
CA GLY A 43 -8.82 -9.71 -4.32
C GLY A 43 -7.89 -8.59 -3.85
N VAL A 44 -6.60 -8.66 -4.19
CA VAL A 44 -5.61 -7.62 -3.86
C VAL A 44 -5.96 -6.30 -4.55
N VAL A 45 -6.26 -6.34 -5.84
CA VAL A 45 -6.64 -5.14 -6.60
C VAL A 45 -7.92 -4.52 -6.04
N LEU A 46 -8.90 -5.34 -5.66
CA LEU A 46 -10.14 -4.87 -5.06
C LEU A 46 -9.89 -4.19 -3.70
N GLU A 47 -9.00 -4.74 -2.88
CA GLU A 47 -8.60 -4.14 -1.60
C GLU A 47 -8.00 -2.75 -1.82
N ASP A 48 -7.02 -2.63 -2.72
CA ASP A 48 -6.39 -1.36 -3.05
C ASP A 48 -7.40 -0.33 -3.57
N GLN A 49 -8.29 -0.75 -4.48
CA GLN A 49 -9.33 0.14 -5.01
C GLN A 49 -10.31 0.62 -3.94
N VAL A 50 -10.63 -0.23 -2.96
CA VAL A 50 -11.50 0.16 -1.84
C VAL A 50 -10.78 1.16 -0.93
N VAL A 51 -9.49 0.96 -0.66
CA VAL A 51 -8.68 1.90 0.13
C VAL A 51 -8.55 3.24 -0.60
N GLU A 52 -8.24 3.23 -1.89
CA GLU A 52 -8.21 4.45 -2.73
C GLU A 52 -9.53 5.19 -2.69
N HIS A 53 -10.65 4.46 -2.81
CA HIS A 53 -11.99 5.05 -2.74
C HIS A 53 -12.28 5.68 -1.38
N LEU A 54 -11.91 5.00 -0.29
CA LEU A 54 -12.07 5.52 1.06
C LEU A 54 -11.22 6.78 1.26
N LEU A 55 -9.97 6.77 0.80
CA LEU A 55 -9.05 7.90 0.91
C LEU A 55 -9.55 9.11 0.11
N ALA A 56 -10.08 8.88 -1.09
CA ALA A 56 -10.67 9.94 -1.92
C ALA A 56 -11.93 10.57 -1.30
N ALA A 57 -12.67 9.81 -0.49
CA ALA A 57 -13.83 10.30 0.23
C ALA A 57 -13.50 10.88 1.61
N ALA A 58 -12.29 10.67 2.12
CA ALA A 58 -11.86 11.10 3.45
C ALA A 58 -11.36 12.56 3.45
N THR A 59 -11.53 13.23 4.59
CA THR A 59 -10.88 14.52 4.82
C THR A 59 -9.43 14.29 5.25
N ILE A 60 -8.49 14.56 4.35
CA ILE A 60 -7.05 14.44 4.62
C ILE A 60 -6.56 15.70 5.34
N THR A 61 -5.78 15.53 6.41
CA THR A 61 -5.10 16.62 7.12
C THR A 61 -3.63 16.30 7.21
N ASP A 62 -2.80 17.09 6.51
CA ASP A 62 -1.35 16.95 6.55
C ASP A 62 -0.79 17.57 7.84
N VAL A 63 0.09 16.84 8.52
CA VAL A 63 0.78 17.31 9.73
C VAL A 63 2.29 17.22 9.49
N ALA A 64 2.98 18.35 9.63
CA ALA A 64 4.43 18.38 9.56
C ALA A 64 5.03 17.79 10.84
N VAL A 65 5.82 16.73 10.70
CA VAL A 65 6.56 16.08 11.79
C VAL A 65 8.04 15.95 11.40
N ASP A 66 8.93 15.89 12.38
CA ASP A 66 10.34 15.61 12.11
C ASP A 66 10.59 14.12 11.82
N TYR A 67 11.77 13.82 11.26
CA TYR A 67 12.13 12.47 10.83
C TYR A 67 12.07 11.45 11.97
N LYS A 68 12.51 11.81 13.17
CA LYS A 68 12.56 10.87 14.31
C LYS A 68 11.15 10.47 14.68
N THR A 69 10.23 11.44 14.79
CA THR A 69 8.83 11.19 15.08
C THR A 69 8.13 10.38 13.99
N ALA A 70 8.45 10.59 12.71
CA ALA A 70 7.83 9.86 11.60
C ALA A 70 8.16 8.35 11.54
N VAL A 71 9.29 7.92 12.11
CA VAL A 71 9.76 6.52 12.07
C VAL A 71 9.55 5.76 13.39
N GLU A 72 9.09 6.44 14.44
CA GLU A 72 8.79 5.81 15.72
C GLU A 72 7.48 4.99 15.64
N PRO A 73 7.45 3.76 16.18
CA PRO A 73 6.23 2.95 16.18
C PRO A 73 5.17 3.61 17.07
N GLU A 74 3.93 3.68 16.57
CA GLU A 74 2.83 4.34 17.28
C GLU A 74 2.60 3.71 18.67
N GLY A 75 2.66 4.55 19.71
CA GLY A 75 2.59 4.14 21.11
C GLY A 75 3.27 5.08 22.11
N LYS A 76 4.00 6.10 21.64
CA LYS A 76 4.35 7.27 22.45
C LYS A 76 3.49 8.45 22.04
N ASP A 77 2.65 8.92 22.97
CA ASP A 77 1.93 10.17 22.84
C ASP A 77 2.88 11.30 22.42
N VAL A 78 2.72 11.81 21.20
CA VAL A 78 3.42 13.00 20.67
C VAL A 78 2.83 14.31 21.19
N SER A 79 2.11 14.27 22.31
CA SER A 79 1.71 15.47 23.04
C SER A 79 2.89 16.01 23.85
N GLY A 80 3.71 16.82 23.18
CA GLY A 80 4.50 17.93 23.71
C GLY A 80 5.44 17.65 24.90
N ASP A 81 6.75 17.65 24.64
CA ASP A 81 7.72 18.25 25.55
C ASP A 81 8.94 18.70 24.72
N ASP A 82 8.89 19.95 24.25
CA ASP A 82 10.10 20.75 24.06
C ASP A 82 10.77 20.87 25.44
N GLN A 83 11.61 19.90 25.81
CA GLN A 83 12.53 20.07 26.92
C GLN A 83 13.96 20.11 26.40
N GLU A 84 14.45 21.35 26.33
CA GLU A 84 15.85 21.75 26.26
C GLU A 84 16.79 20.74 26.95
N ALA A 85 17.75 20.22 26.19
CA ALA A 85 19.05 19.86 26.74
C ALA A 85 20.06 20.87 26.18
N SER A 86 20.24 21.94 26.95
CA SER A 86 21.37 22.84 26.89
C SER A 86 22.68 22.05 27.05
N GLU A 87 23.50 22.02 26.01
CA GLU A 87 24.92 21.66 26.10
C GLU A 87 25.75 22.94 25.95
N GLU A 88 25.91 23.67 27.06
CA GLU A 88 27.04 24.56 27.31
C GLU A 88 27.52 24.35 28.75
N ALA A 89 28.62 23.60 28.92
CA ALA A 89 29.73 23.84 29.88
C ALA A 89 30.69 22.63 29.93
#